data_AF-A0A015IT90-F1
#
_entry.id   AF-A0A015IT90-F1
#
_cell.length_a   1.000
_cell.length_b   1.000
_cell.length_c   1.000
_cell.angle_alpha   90.00
_cell.angle_beta   90.00
_cell.angle_gamma   90.00
#
_symmetry.space_group_name_H-M   'P 1'
#
loop_
_entity.id
_entity.type
_entity.pdbx_description
1 polymer ?
#
loop_
_entity_poly.entity_id
_entity_poly.type
_entity_poly.pdbx_seq_one_letter_code
_entity_poly.pdbx_strand_id
1 'polypeptide(L)'
;MNHNYIIILFLAIFLIQVEKIHCGCYPVGMDDQTIGGSEIKEVVLSSGEISVTTNIIEKGTNGADKYTEGIGHFTINYDKPNGKHVSVRILKKGEMVNYHDCSGNIDPNEVNPFTRIWKFEPELTPPHGTTVTVALSIYWECIYDNGNAGVGCKHEDVSLNVDY
;
A
#
# COMPACT_ATOMS: atom_id res chain seq x y z
N MET A 1 -26.33 30.68 -28.89
CA MET A 1 -25.61 29.66 -28.10
C MET A 1 -26.00 29.82 -26.65
N ASN A 2 -26.58 28.79 -26.04
CA ASN A 2 -27.25 28.88 -24.75
C ASN A 2 -26.20 28.97 -23.63
N HIS A 3 -26.20 30.07 -22.89
CA HIS A 3 -25.25 30.37 -21.81
C HIS A 3 -25.18 29.25 -20.75
N ASN A 4 -26.27 28.49 -20.61
CA ASN A 4 -26.41 27.39 -19.67
C ASN A 4 -25.55 26.15 -20.01
N TYR A 5 -25.21 25.89 -21.28
CA TYR A 5 -24.37 24.72 -21.63
C TYR A 5 -22.90 24.92 -21.26
N ILE A 6 -22.42 26.18 -21.28
CA ILE A 6 -21.01 26.51 -20.94
C ILE A 6 -20.76 26.30 -19.45
N ILE A 7 -21.74 26.65 -18.60
CA ILE A 7 -21.65 26.50 -17.14
C ILE A 7 -21.64 25.02 -16.73
N ILE A 8 -22.49 24.19 -17.34
CA ILE A 8 -22.55 22.74 -17.05
C ILE A 8 -21.24 22.05 -17.46
N LEU A 9 -20.66 22.45 -18.60
CA LEU A 9 -19.38 21.89 -19.07
C LEU A 9 -18.23 22.28 -18.14
N PHE A 10 -18.20 23.53 -17.65
CA PHE A 10 -17.22 23.97 -16.66
C PHE A 10 -17.35 23.24 -15.33
N LEU A 11 -18.57 23.02 -14.84
CA LEU A 11 -18.84 22.25 -13.61
C LEU A 11 -18.41 20.79 -13.72
N ALA A 12 -18.68 20.14 -14.86
CA ALA A 12 -18.25 18.76 -15.10
C ALA A 12 -16.72 18.65 -15.15
N ILE A 13 -16.05 19.58 -15.83
CA ILE A 13 -14.57 19.64 -15.85
C ILE A 13 -14.02 19.95 -14.45
N PHE A 14 -14.65 20.84 -13.68
CA PHE A 14 -14.24 21.14 -12.30
C PHE A 14 -14.38 19.92 -11.41
N LEU A 15 -15.48 19.16 -11.48
CA LEU A 15 -15.66 17.94 -10.69
C LEU A 15 -14.63 16.85 -11.04
N ILE A 16 -14.31 16.68 -12.33
CA ILE A 16 -13.27 15.73 -12.79
C ILE A 16 -11.86 16.20 -12.37
N GLN A 17 -11.61 17.51 -12.29
CA GLN A 17 -10.35 18.08 -11.83
C GLN A 17 -10.23 18.10 -10.29
N VAL A 18 -11.34 18.24 -9.56
CA VAL A 18 -11.37 18.21 -8.08
C VAL A 18 -11.01 16.81 -7.56
N GLU A 19 -11.36 15.73 -8.27
CA GLU A 19 -10.86 14.39 -7.93
C GLU A 19 -9.33 14.27 -8.00
N LYS A 20 -8.64 15.17 -8.73
CA LYS A 20 -7.17 15.25 -8.79
C LYS A 20 -6.54 16.22 -7.79
N ILE A 21 -7.33 16.97 -7.01
CA ILE A 21 -6.84 17.89 -5.97
C ILE A 21 -7.05 17.29 -4.56
N HIS A 22 -7.13 15.96 -4.45
CA HIS A 22 -6.72 15.31 -3.21
C HIS A 22 -5.23 15.02 -3.30
N CYS A 23 -4.42 16.01 -2.94
CA CYS A 23 -3.06 15.81 -2.43
C CYS A 23 -3.14 14.99 -1.12
N GLY A 24 -3.66 13.76 -1.18
CA GLY A 24 -3.65 12.85 -0.04
C GLY A 24 -2.21 12.49 0.26
N CYS A 25 -1.82 12.33 1.52
CA CYS A 25 -0.48 11.83 1.82
C CYS A 25 -0.43 10.30 1.69
N TYR A 26 0.76 9.84 1.36
CA TYR A 26 1.10 8.47 1.05
C TYR A 26 2.61 8.35 1.21
N PRO A 27 3.09 7.16 1.59
CA PRO A 27 4.51 6.93 1.63
C PRO A 27 5.08 6.95 0.21
N VAL A 28 6.28 7.51 0.07
CA VAL A 28 7.10 7.49 -1.14
C VAL A 28 8.50 7.07 -0.76
N GLY A 29 9.07 6.17 -1.57
CA GLY A 29 10.44 5.71 -1.36
C GLY A 29 11.44 6.83 -1.61
N MET A 30 12.40 6.98 -0.70
CA MET A 30 13.61 7.75 -0.96
C MET A 30 14.58 6.93 -1.83
N ASP A 31 15.54 7.59 -2.49
CA ASP A 31 16.44 6.99 -3.49
C ASP A 31 17.32 5.84 -2.93
N ASP A 32 17.30 5.61 -1.61
CA ASP A 32 17.95 4.50 -0.92
C ASP A 32 16.99 3.34 -0.63
N GLN A 33 16.83 2.45 -1.62
CA GLN A 33 16.26 1.13 -1.35
C GLN A 33 17.14 0.36 -0.36
N THR A 34 16.53 -0.12 0.72
CA THR A 34 17.21 -1.00 1.68
C THR A 34 16.93 -2.44 1.30
N ILE A 35 17.97 -3.27 1.17
CA ILE A 35 17.82 -4.70 0.89
C ILE A 35 17.90 -5.48 2.21
N GLY A 36 16.92 -6.35 2.45
CA GLY A 36 16.82 -7.17 3.66
C GLY A 36 16.44 -6.37 4.91
N GLY A 37 15.84 -5.18 4.74
CA GLY A 37 15.39 -4.33 5.83
C GLY A 37 14.00 -4.71 6.34
N SER A 38 13.22 -5.41 5.52
CA SER A 38 11.85 -5.79 5.81
C SER A 38 11.46 -7.11 5.14
N GLU A 39 10.32 -7.66 5.55
CA GLU A 39 9.75 -8.86 4.94
C GLU A 39 8.22 -8.92 5.06
N ILE A 40 7.60 -9.72 4.18
CA ILE A 40 6.26 -10.25 4.40
C ILE A 40 6.40 -11.48 5.29
N LYS A 41 5.96 -11.38 6.54
CA LYS A 41 6.05 -12.47 7.52
C LYS A 41 4.97 -13.52 7.32
N GLU A 42 3.75 -13.08 7.00
CA GLU A 42 2.60 -13.97 6.82
C GLU A 42 1.57 -13.35 5.89
N VAL A 43 0.88 -14.19 5.11
CA VAL A 43 -0.32 -13.82 4.36
C VAL A 43 -1.41 -14.84 4.63
N VAL A 44 -2.62 -14.34 4.93
CA VAL A 44 -3.84 -15.14 4.95
C VAL A 44 -4.79 -14.61 3.90
N LEU A 45 -5.13 -15.44 2.92
CA LEU A 45 -6.08 -15.13 1.87
C LEU A 45 -7.44 -15.77 2.18
N SER A 46 -8.51 -15.04 1.89
CA SER A 46 -9.88 -15.55 1.88
C SER A 46 -10.68 -14.87 0.77
N SER A 47 -11.94 -15.25 0.59
CA SER A 47 -12.74 -14.70 -0.51
C SER A 47 -12.95 -13.20 -0.34
N GLY A 48 -12.37 -12.41 -1.26
CA GLY A 48 -12.43 -10.95 -1.25
C GLY A 48 -11.66 -10.26 -0.12
N GLU A 49 -10.83 -10.97 0.64
CA GLU A 49 -10.02 -10.38 1.71
C GLU A 49 -8.61 -10.96 1.74
N ILE A 50 -7.63 -10.11 2.01
CA ILE A 50 -6.24 -10.49 2.25
C ILE A 50 -5.76 -9.85 3.56
N SER A 51 -5.24 -10.67 4.47
CA SER A 51 -4.50 -10.23 5.65
C SER A 51 -3.01 -10.38 5.38
N VAL A 52 -2.25 -9.33 5.63
CA VAL A 52 -0.78 -9.35 5.50
C VAL A 52 -0.15 -8.92 6.82
N THR A 53 0.81 -9.71 7.28
CA THR A 53 1.67 -9.37 8.40
C THR A 53 3.05 -9.00 7.87
N THR A 54 3.49 -7.78 8.10
CA THR A 54 4.83 -7.28 7.76
C THR A 54 5.75 -7.31 8.97
N ASN A 55 7.05 -7.37 8.73
CA ASN A 55 8.06 -7.28 9.77
C ASN A 55 9.22 -6.40 9.29
N ILE A 56 9.63 -5.41 10.10
CA ILE A 56 10.87 -4.67 9.87
C ILE A 56 12.01 -5.38 10.59
N ILE A 57 12.98 -5.85 9.82
CA ILE A 57 14.16 -6.58 10.30
C ILE A 57 15.25 -5.60 10.71
N GLU A 58 15.40 -4.50 9.95
CA GLU A 58 16.38 -3.46 10.22
C GLU A 58 16.17 -2.88 11.62
N LYS A 59 17.25 -2.80 12.41
CA LYS A 59 17.24 -2.16 13.73
C LYS A 59 17.75 -0.73 13.64
N GLY A 60 17.28 0.13 14.54
CA GLY A 60 17.85 1.46 14.75
C GLY A 60 19.31 1.38 15.19
N THR A 61 20.02 2.51 15.15
CA THR A 61 21.44 2.59 15.54
C THR A 61 21.71 2.18 16.99
N ASN A 62 20.71 2.27 17.86
CA ASN A 62 20.73 1.83 19.26
C ASN A 62 20.16 0.42 19.47
N GLY A 63 19.87 -0.32 18.40
CA GLY A 63 19.22 -1.63 18.44
C GLY A 63 17.70 -1.57 18.64
N ALA A 64 17.09 -0.38 18.64
CA ALA A 64 15.64 -0.24 18.77
C ALA A 64 14.91 -0.88 17.58
N ASP A 65 13.70 -1.37 17.87
CA ASP A 65 12.78 -1.83 16.84
C ASP A 65 12.34 -0.67 15.96
N LYS A 66 12.18 -0.98 14.67
CA LYS A 66 11.52 -0.13 13.69
C LYS A 66 10.19 -0.76 13.32
N TYR A 67 9.32 0.02 12.70
CA TYR A 67 7.94 -0.34 12.49
C TYR A 67 7.52 -0.09 11.04
N THR A 68 6.53 -0.84 10.57
CA THR A 68 5.94 -0.59 9.26
C THR A 68 5.07 0.66 9.35
N GLU A 69 5.54 1.77 8.80
CA GLU A 69 4.84 3.06 8.82
C GLU A 69 3.91 3.22 7.62
N GLY A 70 4.24 2.57 6.50
CA GLY A 70 3.45 2.65 5.29
C GLY A 70 3.52 1.38 4.45
N ILE A 71 2.49 1.18 3.64
CA ILE A 71 2.42 0.09 2.66
C ILE A 71 1.97 0.65 1.31
N GLY A 72 2.61 0.20 0.25
CA GLY A 72 2.32 0.64 -1.11
C GLY A 72 2.60 -0.44 -2.13
N HIS A 73 2.35 -0.09 -3.40
CA HIS A 73 2.49 -0.97 -4.56
C HIS A 73 1.91 -2.39 -4.39
N PHE A 74 0.92 -2.55 -3.52
CA PHE A 74 0.44 -3.85 -3.10
C PHE A 74 -0.38 -4.53 -4.21
N THR A 75 0.11 -5.67 -4.68
CA THR A 75 -0.50 -6.53 -5.70
C THR A 75 -0.52 -7.98 -5.25
N ILE A 76 -1.48 -8.73 -5.79
CA ILE A 76 -1.44 -10.20 -5.81
C ILE A 76 -1.44 -10.68 -7.26
N ASN A 77 -0.67 -11.71 -7.56
CA ASN A 77 -0.51 -12.25 -8.89
C ASN A 77 -0.70 -13.78 -8.85
N TYR A 78 -1.45 -14.33 -9.80
CA TYR A 78 -1.72 -15.77 -9.88
C TYR A 78 -2.09 -16.19 -11.30
N ASP A 79 -1.95 -17.47 -11.60
CA ASP A 79 -2.39 -18.04 -12.88
C ASP A 79 -3.70 -18.81 -12.69
N LYS A 80 -4.66 -18.57 -13.57
CA LYS A 80 -5.91 -19.35 -13.62
C LYS A 80 -5.65 -20.75 -14.20
N PRO A 81 -6.51 -21.75 -13.93
CA PRO A 81 -6.38 -23.11 -14.49
C PRO A 81 -6.30 -23.18 -16.02
N ASN A 82 -6.78 -22.16 -16.73
CA ASN A 82 -6.68 -22.04 -18.18
C ASN A 82 -5.36 -21.40 -18.66
N GLY A 83 -4.38 -21.20 -17.78
CA GLY A 83 -3.07 -20.60 -18.06
C GLY A 83 -3.07 -19.07 -18.16
N LYS A 84 -4.20 -18.40 -17.89
CA LYS A 84 -4.25 -16.93 -17.92
C LYS A 84 -3.65 -16.34 -16.64
N HIS A 85 -2.63 -15.51 -16.80
CA HIS A 85 -2.09 -14.69 -15.72
C HIS A 85 -3.05 -13.58 -15.28
N VAL A 86 -3.15 -13.38 -13.98
CA VAL A 86 -3.99 -12.35 -13.33
C VAL A 86 -3.13 -11.57 -12.35
N SER A 87 -3.19 -10.24 -12.45
CA SER A 87 -2.60 -9.32 -11.50
C SER A 87 -3.70 -8.43 -10.93
N VAL A 88 -3.82 -8.39 -9.61
CA VAL A 88 -4.82 -7.60 -8.89
C VAL A 88 -4.10 -6.56 -8.06
N ARG A 89 -4.37 -5.28 -8.33
CA ARG A 89 -3.85 -4.15 -7.56
C ARG A 89 -4.72 -3.92 -6.33
N ILE A 90 -4.25 -4.34 -5.16
CA ILE A 90 -4.94 -4.16 -3.87
C ILE A 90 -4.91 -2.69 -3.46
N LEU A 91 -3.72 -2.06 -3.52
CA LEU A 91 -3.56 -0.63 -3.24
C LEU A 91 -3.19 0.14 -4.51
N LYS A 92 -4.09 1.02 -4.97
CA LYS A 92 -3.82 1.92 -6.10
C LYS A 92 -2.82 3.03 -5.73
N LYS A 93 -2.88 3.48 -4.48
CA LYS A 93 -2.00 4.47 -3.87
C LYS A 93 -1.48 3.90 -2.55
N GLY A 94 -0.25 4.26 -2.18
CA GLY A 94 0.29 3.89 -0.87
C GLY A 94 -0.55 4.48 0.26
N GLU A 95 -0.48 3.83 1.41
CA GLU A 95 -1.24 4.15 2.60
C GLU A 95 -0.30 4.16 3.81
N MET A 96 -0.45 5.17 4.69
CA MET A 96 0.18 5.15 6.01
C MET A 96 -0.59 4.19 6.92
N VAL A 97 0.11 3.36 7.66
CA VAL A 97 -0.45 2.26 8.47
C VAL A 97 0.12 2.29 9.88
N ASN A 98 -0.26 1.34 10.74
CA ASN A 98 0.30 1.20 12.09
C ASN A 98 0.27 2.50 12.92
N TYR A 99 -0.85 3.22 12.86
CA TYR A 99 -1.06 4.51 13.54
C TYR A 99 -0.24 5.70 13.02
N HIS A 100 0.45 5.55 11.89
CA HIS A 100 1.06 6.68 11.20
C HIS A 100 0.03 7.41 10.35
N ASP A 101 0.18 8.73 10.33
CA ASP A 101 -0.58 9.61 9.47
C ASP A 101 0.29 10.75 8.94
N CYS A 102 -0.34 11.60 8.14
CA CYS A 102 0.32 12.70 7.45
C CYS A 102 0.70 13.86 8.37
N SER A 103 0.27 13.85 9.63
CA SER A 103 0.56 14.90 10.60
C SER A 103 1.86 14.65 11.36
N GLY A 104 2.55 13.54 11.07
CA GLY A 104 3.78 13.15 11.76
C GLY A 104 3.54 12.72 13.20
N ASN A 105 2.29 12.41 13.55
CA ASN A 105 1.97 11.82 14.84
C ASN A 105 2.51 10.38 14.85
N ILE A 106 3.41 10.12 15.79
CA ILE A 106 3.93 8.80 16.07
C ILE A 106 3.21 8.31 17.32
N ASP A 107 2.39 7.26 17.17
CA ASP A 107 1.66 6.66 18.27
C ASP A 107 2.56 5.64 18.99
N PRO A 108 2.67 5.67 20.33
CA PRO A 108 3.52 4.72 21.07
C PRO A 108 3.05 3.26 20.99
N ASN A 109 1.90 2.98 20.40
CA ASN A 109 1.33 1.63 20.25
C ASN A 109 1.66 0.96 18.90
N GLU A 110 2.60 1.51 18.13
CA GLU A 110 3.15 0.81 16.97
C GLU A 110 3.62 -0.60 17.34
N VAL A 111 3.33 -1.56 16.47
CA VAL A 111 3.74 -2.95 16.64
C VAL A 111 4.62 -3.41 15.49
N ASN A 112 5.57 -4.29 15.80
CA ASN A 112 6.35 -5.02 14.81
C ASN A 112 6.49 -6.46 15.32
N PRO A 113 5.95 -7.48 14.62
CA PRO A 113 5.26 -7.43 13.32
C PRO A 113 3.93 -6.65 13.32
N PHE A 114 3.57 -6.08 12.17
CA PHE A 114 2.32 -5.35 11.96
C PHE A 114 1.38 -6.12 11.03
N THR A 115 0.09 -6.23 11.39
CA THR A 115 -0.90 -6.95 10.58
C THR A 115 -2.02 -6.03 10.13
N ARG A 116 -2.41 -6.14 8.86
CA ARG A 116 -3.55 -5.41 8.30
C ARG A 116 -4.33 -6.24 7.29
N ILE A 117 -5.63 -5.97 7.22
CA ILE A 117 -6.58 -6.64 6.32
C ILE A 117 -7.03 -5.63 5.25
N TRP A 118 -7.04 -6.06 3.99
CA TRP A 118 -7.62 -5.32 2.88
C TRP A 118 -8.69 -6.15 2.20
N LYS A 119 -9.76 -5.46 1.81
CA LYS A 119 -10.83 -6.02 0.97
C LYS A 119 -10.50 -5.77 -0.50
N PHE A 120 -10.85 -6.73 -1.34
CA PHE A 120 -10.77 -6.61 -2.79
C PHE A 120 -11.96 -7.32 -3.44
N GLU A 121 -12.14 -7.13 -4.75
CA GLU A 121 -13.28 -7.70 -5.47
C GLU A 121 -13.31 -9.24 -5.33
N PRO A 122 -14.37 -9.84 -4.76
CA PRO A 122 -14.42 -11.28 -4.53
C PRO A 122 -14.25 -12.13 -5.79
N GLU A 123 -14.65 -11.62 -6.96
CA GLU A 123 -14.48 -12.29 -8.26
C GLU A 123 -13.01 -12.42 -8.70
N LEU A 124 -12.13 -11.61 -8.10
CA LEU A 124 -10.69 -11.64 -8.33
C LEU A 124 -9.97 -12.54 -7.33
N THR A 125 -10.69 -13.22 -6.43
CA THR A 125 -10.12 -14.20 -5.52
C THR A 125 -9.42 -15.30 -6.33
N PRO A 126 -8.16 -15.65 -6.01
CA PRO A 126 -7.48 -16.76 -6.64
C PRO A 126 -8.30 -18.07 -6.53
N PRO A 127 -8.26 -18.98 -7.50
CA PRO A 127 -8.86 -20.30 -7.34
C PRO A 127 -8.14 -21.12 -6.27
N HIS A 128 -8.85 -21.96 -5.52
CA HIS A 128 -8.20 -22.90 -4.60
C HIS A 128 -7.25 -23.86 -5.32
N GLY A 129 -6.16 -24.20 -4.65
CA GLY A 129 -5.01 -24.94 -5.16
C GLY A 129 -4.03 -24.11 -5.99
N THR A 130 -4.12 -22.78 -5.99
CA THR A 130 -3.18 -21.92 -6.76
C THR A 130 -2.12 -21.30 -5.88
N THR A 131 -0.89 -21.22 -6.39
CA THR A 131 0.16 -20.41 -5.79
C THR A 131 -0.05 -18.95 -6.19
N VAL A 132 -0.08 -18.08 -5.18
CA VAL A 132 -0.33 -16.65 -5.30
C VAL A 132 0.95 -15.91 -4.89
N THR A 133 1.49 -15.09 -5.78
CA THR A 133 2.56 -14.16 -5.45
C THR A 133 1.99 -12.88 -4.90
N VAL A 134 2.23 -12.61 -3.63
CA VAL A 134 1.89 -11.37 -2.94
C VAL A 134 3.10 -10.46 -3.00
N ALA A 135 2.96 -9.25 -3.52
CA ALA A 135 4.05 -8.30 -3.63
C ALA A 135 3.61 -6.91 -3.17
N LEU A 136 4.41 -6.26 -2.32
CA LEU A 136 4.14 -4.91 -1.81
C LEU A 136 5.44 -4.20 -1.44
N SER A 137 5.39 -2.87 -1.44
CA SER A 137 6.42 -2.01 -0.87
C SER A 137 6.10 -1.78 0.60
N ILE A 138 7.07 -2.08 1.48
CA ILE A 138 7.01 -1.76 2.91
C ILE A 138 7.81 -0.48 3.12
N TYR A 139 7.27 0.47 3.89
CA TYR A 139 7.90 1.75 4.20
C TYR A 139 8.12 1.91 5.71
N TRP A 140 9.28 2.44 6.09
CA TRP A 140 9.66 2.73 7.47
C TRP A 140 10.65 3.90 7.52
N GLU A 141 10.90 4.44 8.72
CA GLU A 141 11.71 5.65 8.92
C GLU A 141 11.26 6.80 8.02
N CYS A 142 9.96 7.09 8.08
CA CYS A 142 9.37 8.14 7.28
C CYS A 142 9.71 9.54 7.84
N ILE A 143 9.98 10.47 6.93
CA ILE A 143 10.27 11.86 7.21
C ILE A 143 9.03 12.69 6.85
N TYR A 144 8.35 13.17 7.88
CA TYR A 144 7.13 13.95 7.78
C TYR A 144 7.45 15.43 7.60
N ASP A 145 7.86 15.81 6.39
CA ASP A 145 7.95 17.23 6.03
C ASP A 145 6.54 17.77 5.75
N ASN A 146 6.20 18.93 6.33
CA ASN A 146 4.87 19.59 6.29
C ASN A 146 4.42 20.07 4.89
N GLY A 147 4.95 19.51 3.80
CA GLY A 147 4.54 19.80 2.44
C GLY A 147 3.37 18.92 1.99
N ASN A 148 2.50 19.44 1.13
CA ASN A 148 1.37 18.71 0.52
C ASN A 148 1.80 17.59 -0.48
N ALA A 149 2.99 17.02 -0.31
CA ALA A 149 3.59 15.98 -1.14
C ALA A 149 3.68 14.65 -0.36
N GLY A 150 4.03 13.56 -1.03
CA GLY A 150 4.21 12.25 -0.39
C GLY A 150 5.24 12.29 0.75
N VAL A 151 5.08 11.40 1.73
CA VAL A 151 5.97 11.27 2.89
C VAL A 151 7.17 10.42 2.47
N GLY A 152 8.37 10.99 2.49
CA GLY A 152 9.61 10.30 2.12
C GLY A 152 9.99 9.26 3.17
N CYS A 153 10.15 8.00 2.78
CA CYS A 153 10.48 6.91 3.67
C CYS A 153 11.59 6.03 3.08
N LYS A 154 12.31 5.31 3.95
CA LYS A 154 12.98 4.11 3.49
C LYS A 154 11.96 3.10 3.01
N HIS A 155 12.36 2.28 2.06
CA HIS A 155 11.47 1.28 1.51
C HIS A 155 12.21 0.06 0.98
N GLU A 156 11.44 -1.01 0.87
CA GLU A 156 11.82 -2.23 0.17
C GLU A 156 10.59 -2.86 -0.49
N ASP A 157 10.77 -3.29 -1.73
CA ASP A 157 9.79 -4.09 -2.45
C ASP A 157 10.02 -5.56 -2.12
N VAL A 158 9.03 -6.16 -1.45
CA VAL A 158 9.10 -7.55 -1.00
C VAL A 158 8.02 -8.39 -1.67
N SER A 159 8.28 -9.68 -1.80
CA SER A 159 7.28 -10.63 -2.29
C SER A 159 7.34 -11.96 -1.58
N LEU A 160 6.18 -12.62 -1.49
CA LEU A 160 6.01 -13.94 -0.88
C LEU A 160 5.04 -14.76 -1.74
N ASN A 161 5.40 -16.00 -2.00
CA ASN A 161 4.48 -16.98 -2.61
C ASN A 161 3.73 -17.72 -1.51
N VAL A 162 2.41 -17.78 -1.63
CA VAL A 162 1.54 -18.54 -0.73
C VAL A 162 0.58 -19.40 -1.52
N ASP A 163 0.23 -20.57 -0.98
CA ASP A 163 -0.79 -21.43 -1.58
C ASP A 163 -2.17 -21.03 -1.02
N TYR A 164 -3.16 -20.91 -1.91
CA TYR A 164 -4.56 -20.61 -1.59
C TYR A 164 -5.49 -21.78 -1.92
#